data_AF-A0A7D3WWP8-F1
#
_entry.id   AF-A0A7D3WWP8-F1
#
_cell.length_a   1.000
_cell.length_b   1.000
_cell.length_c   1.000
_cell.angle_alpha   90.00
_cell.angle_beta   90.00
_cell.angle_gamma   90.00
#
_symmetry.space_group_name_H-M   'P 1'
#
loop_
_entity.id
_entity.type
_entity.pdbx_description
1 polymer ?
#
loop_
_entity_poly.entity_id
_entity_poly.type
_entity_poly.pdbx_seq_one_letter_code
_entity_poly.pdbx_strand_id
1 'polypeptide(L)' 'MSTGIYGYPKAEAAAIAVREARQWLATHAWPQEAVFVVFDEENKRVYEQALASPA' A
#
# COMPACT_ATOMS: atom_id res chain seq x y z
N MET A 1 8.63 6.83 -5.74
CA MET A 1 10.01 6.29 -5.78
C MET A 1 10.58 6.27 -4.36
N SER A 2 10.23 5.27 -3.53
CA SER A 2 10.76 5.15 -2.15
C SER A 2 11.28 3.75 -1.81
N THR A 3 11.21 2.80 -2.75
CA THR A 3 11.61 1.40 -2.52
C THR A 3 12.96 1.02 -3.13
N GLY A 4 13.63 1.95 -3.84
CA GLY A 4 14.87 1.66 -4.56
C GLY A 4 16.16 2.21 -3.93
N ILE A 5 16.10 3.30 -3.15
CA ILE A 5 17.31 3.99 -2.64
C ILE A 5 17.56 3.78 -1.14
N TYR A 6 16.52 3.57 -0.33
CA TYR A 6 16.63 3.58 1.14
C TYR A 6 16.61 2.21 1.83
N GLY A 7 16.51 1.11 1.08
CA GLY A 7 16.55 -0.25 1.64
C GLY A 7 15.40 -0.59 2.59
N TYR A 8 14.31 0.18 2.58
CA TYR A 8 13.17 -0.04 3.45
C TYR A 8 12.45 -1.35 3.08
N PRO A 9 12.08 -2.22 4.05
CA PRO A 9 11.40 -3.47 3.75
C PRO A 9 10.10 -3.24 2.97
N LYS A 10 10.02 -3.84 1.77
CA LYS A 10 8.86 -3.70 0.86
C LYS A 10 7.53 -4.07 1.53
N ALA A 11 7.54 -5.13 2.35
CA ALA A 11 6.37 -5.63 3.07
C ALA A 11 5.84 -4.63 4.12
N GLU A 12 6.73 -4.07 4.94
CA GLU A 12 6.35 -3.06 5.92
C GLU A 12 5.85 -1.78 5.24
N ALA A 13 6.50 -1.35 4.16
CA ALA A 13 6.07 -0.18 3.40
C ALA A 13 4.66 -0.36 2.82
N ALA A 14 4.38 -1.53 2.22
CA ALA A 14 3.06 -1.83 1.68
C ALA A 14 2.00 -1.91 2.77
N ALA A 15 2.31 -2.54 3.91
CA ALA A 15 1.38 -2.64 5.04
C ALA A 15 1.00 -1.26 5.58
N ILE A 16 1.97 -0.37 5.78
CA ILE A 16 1.73 1.01 6.22
C ILE A 16 0.91 1.76 5.18
N ALA A 17 1.31 1.70 3.90
CA ALA A 17 0.62 2.41 2.82
C ALA A 17 -0.86 2.00 2.72
N VAL A 18 -1.16 0.70 2.77
CA VAL A 18 -2.53 0.18 2.73
C VAL A 18 -3.31 0.58 3.98
N ARG A 19 -2.72 0.51 5.16
CA ARG A 19 -3.38 0.89 6.42
C ARG A 19 -3.78 2.36 6.41
N GLU A 20 -2.85 3.26 6.10
CA GLU A 20 -3.12 4.70 6.10
C GLU A 20 -4.15 5.07 5.03
N ALA A 21 -4.07 4.46 3.83
CA ALA A 21 -5.06 4.68 2.78
C ALA A 21 -6.46 4.21 3.20
N ARG A 22 -6.58 3.04 3.82
CA ARG A 22 -7.86 2.53 4.36
C ARG A 22 -8.42 3.44 5.44
N GLN A 23 -7.58 3.85 6.37
CA GLN A 23 -7.98 4.75 7.45
C GLN A 23 -8.48 6.09 6.90
N TRP A 24 -7.80 6.62 5.88
CA TRP A 24 -8.22 7.85 5.21
C TRP A 24 -9.57 7.68 4.49
N LEU A 25 -9.71 6.63 3.67
CA LEU A 25 -10.94 6.34 2.93
C LEU A 25 -12.14 6.05 3.86
N ALA A 26 -11.89 5.49 5.05
CA ALA A 26 -12.93 5.26 6.04
C ALA A 26 -13.39 6.55 6.74
N THR A 27 -12.55 7.58 6.79
CA THR A 27 -12.82 8.83 7.52
C THR A 27 -13.19 10.01 6.63
N HIS A 28 -12.93 9.94 5.33
CA HIS A 28 -13.16 11.02 4.38
C HIS A 28 -14.07 10.57 3.23
N ALA A 29 -15.01 11.43 2.85
CA ALA A 29 -15.94 11.15 1.75
C ALA A 29 -15.24 11.12 0.36
N TRP A 30 -14.07 11.74 0.24
CA TRP A 30 -13.28 11.80 -0.98
C TRP A 30 -11.77 11.73 -0.68
N PRO A 31 -10.96 11.08 -1.55
CA PRO A 31 -11.37 10.31 -2.73
C PRO A 31 -12.13 9.03 -2.35
N GLN A 32 -12.91 8.47 -3.29
CA GLN A 32 -13.66 7.22 -3.07
C GLN A 32 -12.79 5.97 -3.30
N GLU A 33 -11.73 6.11 -4.09
CA GLU A 33 -10.83 5.03 -4.48
C GLU A 33 -9.39 5.53 -4.50
N ALA A 34 -8.46 4.66 -4.10
CA ALA A 34 -7.03 4.89 -4.19
C ALA A 34 -6.37 3.71 -4.91
N VAL A 35 -5.62 4.00 -5.98
CA VAL A 35 -4.93 2.97 -6.78
C VAL A 35 -3.44 2.98 -6.46
N PHE A 36 -2.92 1.84 -6.01
CA PHE A 36 -1.49 1.64 -5.79
C PHE A 36 -0.81 1.16 -7.07
N VAL A 37 -0.02 2.05 -7.69
CA VAL A 37 0.76 1.71 -8.89
C VAL A 37 2.12 1.16 -8.48
N VAL A 38 2.36 -0.10 -8.81
CA VAL A 38 3.63 -0.81 -8.56
C VAL A 38 4.24 -1.26 -9.87
N PHE A 39 5.58 -1.25 -9.94
CA PHE A 39 6.30 -1.48 -11.19
C PHE A 39 6.72 -2.95 -11.40
N ASP A 40 6.99 -3.68 -10.32
CA ASP A 40 7.45 -5.06 -10.38
C ASP A 40 6.40 -6.02 -9.79
N GLU A 41 6.51 -7.30 -10.18
CA GLU A 41 5.55 -8.32 -9.75
C GLU A 41 5.74 -8.71 -8.27
N GLU A 42 6.95 -8.54 -7.73
CA GLU A 42 7.23 -8.77 -6.31
C GLU A 42 6.45 -7.78 -5.43
N ASN A 43 6.52 -6.47 -5.73
CA ASN A 43 5.73 -5.45 -5.05
C ASN A 43 4.24 -5.69 -5.26
N LYS A 44 3.81 -6.12 -6.47
CA LYS A 44 2.40 -6.47 -6.70
C LYS A 44 1.91 -7.53 -5.72
N ARG A 45 2.65 -8.62 -5.55
CA ARG A 45 2.30 -9.69 -4.59
C ARG A 45 2.28 -9.17 -3.16
N VAL A 46 3.26 -8.35 -2.78
CA VAL A 46 3.33 -7.76 -1.44
C VAL A 46 2.13 -6.84 -1.16
N TYR A 47 1.73 -6.00 -2.11
CA TYR A 47 0.56 -5.14 -1.97
C TYR A 47 -0.75 -5.93 -1.98
N GLU A 48 -0.87 -6.97 -2.81
CA GLU A 48 -2.01 -7.89 -2.81
C GLU A 48 -2.17 -8.58 -1.45
N GLN A 49 -1.06 -9.04 -0.84
CA GLN A 49 -1.08 -9.62 0.51
C GLN A 49 -1.50 -8.59 1.57
N ALA A 50 -0.96 -7.37 1.50
CA ALA A 50 -1.34 -6.29 2.41
C ALA A 50 -2.82 -5.89 2.26
N LEU A 51 -3.38 -5.95 1.05
CA LEU A 51 -4.80 -5.74 0.79
C LEU A 51 -5.67 -6.94 1.19
N ALA A 52 -5.18 -8.17 1.11
CA ALA A 52 -5.91 -9.36 1.54
C ALA A 52 -5.98 -9.49 3.07
N SER A 53 -5.03 -8.90 3.80
CA SER A 53 -5.07 -8.88 5.26
C SER A 53 -6.18 -7.94 5.73
N PRO A 54 -7.13 -8.40 6.56
CA PRO A 54 -8.09 -7.50 7.21
C PRO A 54 -7.32 -6.53 8.11
N ALA A 55 -7.66 -5.25 8.01
CA ALA A 55 -7.17 -4.21 8.91
C ALA A 55 -7.78 -4.36 10.30
#